data_AF-R3X8E2-F1
#
_entry.id   AF-R3X8E2-F1
#
_cell.length_a   1.000
_cell.length_b   1.000
_cell.length_c   1.000
_cell.angle_alpha   90.00
_cell.angle_beta   90.00
_cell.angle_gamma   90.00
#
_symmetry.space_group_name_H-M   'P 1'
#
loop_
_entity.id
_entity.type
_entity.pdbx_description
1 polymer ?
#
loop_
_entity_poly.entity_id
_entity_poly.type
_entity_poly.pdbx_seq_one_letter_code
_entity_poly.pdbx_strand_id
1 'polypeptide(L)'
;MDQNLTLSGEVYDVENGTVKVNELSKDPNYIILDTIDTNKNVIGNEKEPKENSMQAMVVGEIKDEYKGRKINQLKEISGYPESVIKKDITIAYAGTNGWQDMKTDAREIGLNDKHANGAFQSALNYADIIEQRFPKSEGYIIATTGHSLGGAEAIYVAVLKNYNAFTYGAAGSGLSDSQVKNYKGLIVNLYDTSDAVTSGFLTGGKHKIPFLSIGIDNAGWKLAGHSRDQFKLDKNGNYIDKYGDIAVYSDLNGGISIEQTLLAQSIIANKREMRRLELYGVQNSGSKGEYQRLKKENEWLQMQINSFTKLNKLRKKFTASGGGLSGNEQIYLDDSQALAIVKLASSKFDMAMENVIKIYKNGISELEQTWQEGLSRVRSSTPGLSHGEMMEALQSAGCTEQTMVSAPTQEFQEKISKAKQIGQKFDTLTKEINGKIAELVQRDKELARQLA
;
A
#
# COMPACT_ATOMS: atom_id res chain seq x y z
N MET A 1 17.03 9.13 -6.28
CA MET A 1 16.19 10.02 -5.47
C MET A 1 14.77 9.53 -5.63
N ASP A 2 13.89 9.67 -4.63
CA ASP A 2 12.48 9.32 -4.87
C ASP A 2 11.85 10.39 -5.77
N GLN A 3 11.48 9.98 -6.98
CA GLN A 3 10.94 10.88 -7.99
C GLN A 3 9.62 11.51 -7.52
N ASN A 4 8.70 10.71 -6.97
CA ASN A 4 7.37 11.18 -6.58
C ASN A 4 7.47 12.14 -5.40
N LEU A 5 8.40 11.89 -4.48
CA LEU A 5 8.66 12.81 -3.38
C LEU A 5 9.18 14.13 -3.95
N THR A 6 10.13 14.11 -4.88
CA THR A 6 10.69 15.34 -5.47
C THR A 6 9.63 16.14 -6.24
N LEU A 7 8.89 15.47 -7.13
CA LEU A 7 7.87 16.06 -8.00
C LEU A 7 6.69 16.64 -7.20
N SER A 8 6.23 15.92 -6.16
CA SER A 8 5.17 16.41 -5.26
C SER A 8 5.55 17.66 -4.46
N GLY A 9 6.82 18.08 -4.50
CA GLY A 9 7.27 19.35 -3.94
C GLY A 9 7.58 20.42 -4.94
N GLU A 10 8.19 20.04 -6.05
CA GLU A 10 8.47 20.97 -7.13
C GLU A 10 7.20 21.58 -7.73
N VAL A 11 6.09 20.85 -7.74
CA VAL A 11 4.81 21.37 -8.26
C VAL A 11 4.33 22.65 -7.55
N TYR A 12 4.67 22.86 -6.28
CA TYR A 12 4.32 24.09 -5.56
C TYR A 12 5.03 25.34 -6.13
N ASP A 13 6.14 25.15 -6.86
CA ASP A 13 6.88 26.23 -7.49
C ASP A 13 6.25 26.71 -8.82
N VAL A 14 5.16 26.07 -9.26
CA VAL A 14 4.38 26.48 -10.44
C VAL A 14 3.76 27.86 -10.21
N GLU A 15 3.22 28.13 -9.02
CA GLU A 15 2.66 29.44 -8.66
C GLU A 15 3.68 30.57 -8.79
N ASN A 16 4.97 30.28 -8.61
CA ASN A 16 6.03 31.29 -8.65
C ASN A 16 6.63 31.47 -10.05
N GLY A 17 6.17 30.70 -11.04
CA GLY A 17 6.70 30.72 -12.41
C GLY A 17 8.15 30.23 -12.53
N THR A 18 8.66 29.58 -11.48
CA THR A 18 10.03 29.05 -11.43
C THR A 18 10.17 27.69 -12.12
N VAL A 19 9.07 26.94 -12.21
CA VAL A 19 8.99 25.71 -13.01
C VAL A 19 8.80 26.08 -14.48
N LYS A 20 9.74 25.70 -15.34
CA LYS A 20 9.73 26.06 -16.76
C LYS A 20 9.55 24.82 -17.62
N VAL A 21 8.57 24.88 -18.54
CA VAL A 21 8.38 23.86 -19.58
C VAL A 21 9.64 23.76 -20.45
N ASN A 22 9.95 22.54 -20.90
CA ASN A 22 11.12 22.21 -21.71
C ASN A 22 12.47 22.37 -20.99
N GLU A 23 12.46 22.40 -19.66
CA GLU A 23 13.65 22.33 -18.80
C GLU A 23 13.68 21.04 -17.97
N LEU A 24 14.82 20.75 -17.34
CA LEU A 24 14.93 19.66 -16.36
C LEU A 24 14.14 20.00 -15.10
N SER A 25 13.48 18.98 -14.55
CA SER A 25 12.94 19.00 -13.18
C SER A 25 14.08 19.03 -12.15
N LYS A 26 13.76 19.34 -10.89
CA LYS A 26 14.64 19.11 -9.73
C LYS A 26 15.16 17.68 -9.65
N ASP A 27 14.42 16.69 -10.17
CA ASP A 27 15.00 15.39 -10.50
C ASP A 27 15.56 15.43 -11.93
N PRO A 28 16.90 15.36 -12.12
CA PRO A 28 17.53 15.54 -13.43
C PRO A 28 17.27 14.39 -14.40
N ASN A 29 16.55 13.33 -13.98
CA ASN A 29 16.07 12.28 -14.87
C ASN A 29 14.73 12.62 -15.55
N TYR A 30 14.16 13.79 -15.30
CA TYR A 30 12.84 14.19 -15.80
C TYR A 30 12.89 15.54 -16.52
N ILE A 31 12.06 15.67 -17.56
CA ILE A 31 11.82 16.93 -18.29
C ILE A 31 10.40 17.39 -17.97
N ILE A 32 10.23 18.69 -17.71
CA ILE A 32 8.94 19.34 -17.54
C ILE A 32 8.30 19.53 -18.92
N LEU A 33 7.13 18.93 -19.13
CA LEU A 33 6.42 18.92 -20.42
C LEU A 33 5.28 19.93 -20.49
N ASP A 34 4.68 20.24 -19.33
CA ASP A 34 3.53 21.12 -19.20
C ASP A 34 3.38 21.59 -17.75
N THR A 35 2.71 22.73 -17.54
CA THR A 35 2.38 23.30 -16.23
C THR A 35 1.10 24.10 -16.31
N ILE A 36 0.30 24.11 -15.24
CA ILE A 36 -0.92 24.92 -15.14
C ILE A 36 -1.04 25.52 -13.74
N ASP A 37 -1.40 26.80 -13.68
CA ASP A 37 -1.91 27.49 -12.49
C ASP A 37 -3.28 28.09 -12.87
N THR A 38 -4.36 27.50 -12.37
CA THR A 38 -5.73 27.92 -12.71
C THR A 38 -6.13 29.31 -12.21
N ASN A 39 -5.30 29.93 -11.36
CA ASN A 39 -5.46 31.35 -11.01
C ASN A 39 -4.93 32.29 -12.10
N LYS A 40 -4.15 31.76 -13.06
CA LYS A 40 -3.48 32.56 -14.11
C LYS A 40 -3.73 32.04 -15.51
N ASN A 41 -4.11 30.78 -15.64
CA ASN A 41 -4.19 30.06 -16.90
C ASN A 41 -5.57 29.44 -17.08
N VAL A 42 -5.95 29.28 -18.35
CA VAL A 42 -7.20 28.62 -18.74
C VAL A 42 -6.95 27.15 -19.08
N ILE A 43 -7.93 26.30 -18.80
CA ILE A 43 -7.86 24.88 -19.19
C ILE A 43 -8.56 24.70 -20.54
N GLY A 44 -7.81 24.25 -21.54
CA GLY A 44 -8.36 23.97 -22.87
C GLY A 44 -8.92 25.21 -23.55
N ASN A 45 -10.22 25.21 -23.84
CA ASN A 45 -10.92 26.31 -24.55
C ASN A 45 -11.71 27.23 -23.60
N GLU A 46 -11.43 27.19 -22.29
CA GLU A 46 -12.04 28.10 -21.32
C GLU A 46 -11.69 29.57 -21.62
N LYS A 47 -12.62 30.49 -21.37
CA LYS A 47 -12.46 31.91 -21.71
C LYS A 47 -11.64 32.69 -20.70
N GLU A 48 -11.76 32.32 -19.43
CA GLU A 48 -11.14 33.00 -18.29
C GLU A 48 -10.62 31.96 -17.29
N PRO A 49 -9.53 32.26 -16.55
CA PRO A 49 -9.04 31.38 -15.50
C PRO A 49 -10.14 31.08 -14.47
N LYS A 50 -10.13 29.87 -13.91
CA LYS A 50 -11.15 29.45 -12.92
C LYS A 50 -10.93 30.03 -11.53
N GLU A 51 -9.71 30.48 -11.23
CA GLU A 51 -9.34 31.04 -9.93
C GLU A 51 -9.64 30.10 -8.75
N ASN A 52 -9.55 28.79 -8.98
CA ASN A 52 -9.82 27.75 -7.96
C ASN A 52 -8.55 27.14 -7.37
N SER A 53 -7.40 27.76 -7.62
CA SER A 53 -6.10 27.40 -7.04
C SER A 53 -5.57 26.00 -7.35
N MET A 54 -6.16 25.27 -8.31
CA MET A 54 -5.55 24.04 -8.82
C MET A 54 -4.25 24.40 -9.56
N GLN A 55 -3.16 23.70 -9.19
CA GLN A 55 -1.86 23.81 -9.84
C GLN A 55 -1.33 22.42 -10.16
N ALA A 56 -0.75 22.25 -11.35
CA ALA A 56 -0.14 21.00 -11.74
C ALA A 56 1.10 21.18 -12.61
N MET A 57 1.94 20.15 -12.61
CA MET A 57 3.16 20.02 -13.40
C MET A 57 3.20 18.63 -14.02
N VAL A 58 3.52 18.56 -15.31
CA VAL A 58 3.65 17.31 -16.05
C VAL A 58 5.11 17.06 -16.36
N VAL A 59 5.60 15.85 -16.09
CA VAL A 59 6.96 15.44 -16.42
C VAL A 59 7.00 14.12 -17.20
N GLY A 60 8.03 13.98 -18.05
CA GLY A 60 8.38 12.73 -18.71
C GLY A 60 9.75 12.24 -18.28
N GLU A 61 9.89 10.94 -18.01
CA GLU A 61 11.20 10.34 -17.67
C GLU A 61 12.11 10.37 -18.90
N ILE A 62 13.35 10.80 -18.76
CA ILE A 62 14.35 10.80 -19.83
C ILE A 62 14.72 9.34 -20.17
N LYS A 63 14.81 9.01 -21.47
CA LYS A 63 15.28 7.68 -21.92
C LYS A 63 16.69 7.42 -21.40
N ASP A 64 16.99 6.16 -21.08
CA ASP A 64 18.25 5.82 -20.40
C ASP A 64 19.51 6.23 -21.20
N GLU A 65 19.45 6.24 -22.53
CA GLU A 65 20.52 6.71 -23.44
C GLU A 65 20.81 8.23 -23.39
N TYR A 66 19.88 9.00 -22.81
CA TYR A 66 19.98 10.46 -22.67
C TYR A 66 20.18 10.91 -21.21
N LYS A 67 20.07 10.00 -20.23
CA LYS A 67 20.27 10.34 -18.82
C LYS A 67 21.68 10.89 -18.57
N GLY A 68 21.77 11.93 -17.74
CA GLY A 68 23.03 12.62 -17.41
C GLY A 68 23.51 13.64 -18.46
N ARG A 69 22.83 13.79 -19.60
CA ARG A 69 23.11 14.87 -20.55
C ARG A 69 22.63 16.21 -20.01
N LYS A 70 23.30 17.30 -20.39
CA LYS A 70 22.87 18.66 -20.05
C LYS A 70 21.67 19.05 -20.91
N ILE A 71 20.80 19.92 -20.39
CA ILE A 71 19.59 20.36 -21.08
C ILE A 71 19.85 20.93 -22.48
N ASN A 72 20.94 21.69 -22.67
CA ASN A 72 21.30 22.23 -23.99
C ASN A 72 21.60 21.13 -25.01
N GLN A 73 22.19 20.01 -24.59
CA GLN A 73 22.46 18.86 -25.46
C GLN A 73 21.19 18.10 -25.81
N LEU A 74 20.20 18.08 -24.90
CA LEU A 74 18.90 17.45 -25.15
C LEU A 74 18.08 18.26 -26.17
N LYS A 75 18.11 19.59 -26.06
CA LYS A 75 17.42 20.52 -26.97
C LYS A 75 17.92 20.47 -28.42
N GLU A 76 19.14 19.98 -28.65
CA GLU A 76 19.70 19.78 -29.99
C GLU A 76 19.13 18.52 -30.70
N ILE A 77 18.45 17.63 -29.96
CA ILE A 77 17.89 16.40 -30.51
C ILE A 77 16.58 16.71 -31.24
N SER A 78 16.48 16.28 -32.50
CA SER A 78 15.28 16.46 -33.30
C SER A 78 14.05 15.85 -32.61
N GLY A 79 12.95 16.61 -32.56
CA GLY A 79 11.71 16.20 -31.90
C GLY A 79 11.71 16.34 -30.37
N TYR A 80 12.65 17.10 -29.80
CA TYR A 80 12.64 17.46 -28.38
C TYR A 80 11.37 18.26 -27.99
N PRO A 81 10.79 18.03 -26.79
CA PRO A 81 11.20 17.07 -25.76
C PRO A 81 10.71 15.63 -25.95
N GLU A 82 9.70 15.39 -26.78
CA GLU A 82 9.02 14.09 -26.87
C GLU A 82 9.95 12.96 -27.37
N SER A 83 10.93 13.28 -28.20
CA SER A 83 11.88 12.28 -28.74
C SER A 83 12.86 11.73 -27.70
N VAL A 84 13.08 12.45 -26.58
CA VAL A 84 14.08 12.10 -25.56
C VAL A 84 13.49 11.51 -24.28
N ILE A 85 12.16 11.49 -24.17
CA ILE A 85 11.45 10.92 -23.01
C ILE A 85 10.94 9.51 -23.28
N LYS A 86 10.83 8.71 -22.23
CA LYS A 86 10.04 7.48 -22.20
C LYS A 86 8.56 7.83 -22.33
N LYS A 87 7.75 6.82 -22.61
CA LYS A 87 6.30 6.96 -22.67
C LYS A 87 5.64 6.94 -21.28
N ASP A 88 6.43 7.16 -20.23
CA ASP A 88 6.01 7.23 -18.83
C ASP A 88 5.88 8.71 -18.43
N ILE A 89 4.64 9.14 -18.24
CA ILE A 89 4.27 10.53 -17.92
C ILE A 89 3.74 10.58 -16.49
N THR A 90 4.17 11.57 -15.72
CA THR A 90 3.66 11.81 -14.36
C THR A 90 3.07 13.21 -14.26
N ILE A 91 1.83 13.31 -13.77
CA ILE A 91 1.17 14.57 -13.44
C ILE A 91 1.27 14.77 -11.91
N ALA A 92 2.01 15.78 -11.49
CA ALA A 92 2.07 16.21 -10.10
C ALA A 92 1.03 17.32 -9.86
N TYR A 93 0.27 17.22 -8.77
CA TYR A 93 -0.68 18.24 -8.31
C TYR A 93 -0.21 18.86 -7.00
N ALA A 94 -0.27 20.19 -6.89
CA ALA A 94 0.05 20.89 -5.66
C ALA A 94 -1.12 20.83 -4.67
N GLY A 95 -0.82 20.83 -3.38
CA GLY A 95 -1.83 21.08 -2.35
C GLY A 95 -1.90 22.56 -1.97
N THR A 96 -2.71 22.87 -0.96
CA THR A 96 -2.84 24.24 -0.45
C THR A 96 -1.78 24.56 0.60
N ASN A 97 -1.20 25.75 0.53
CA ASN A 97 -0.17 26.25 1.44
C ASN A 97 -0.74 26.66 2.82
N GLY A 98 -1.44 25.77 3.55
CA GLY A 98 -1.84 26.06 4.93
C GLY A 98 -2.95 25.19 5.54
N TRP A 99 -2.87 24.96 6.86
CA TRP A 99 -3.87 24.21 7.64
C TRP A 99 -5.23 24.91 7.73
N GLN A 100 -5.27 26.25 7.63
CA GLN A 100 -6.53 27.00 7.65
C GLN A 100 -7.27 26.92 6.31
N ASP A 101 -6.55 27.08 5.19
CA ASP A 101 -7.14 26.90 3.86
C ASP A 101 -7.59 25.46 3.63
N MET A 102 -6.82 24.47 4.12
CA MET A 102 -7.22 23.07 4.08
C MET A 102 -8.56 22.79 4.80
N LYS A 103 -8.94 23.54 5.85
CA LYS A 103 -10.28 23.41 6.47
C LYS A 103 -11.40 23.96 5.60
N THR A 104 -11.10 24.98 4.80
CA THR A 104 -12.01 25.56 3.82
C THR A 104 -12.20 24.57 2.66
N ASP A 105 -11.10 24.01 2.13
CA ASP A 105 -11.10 23.01 1.06
C ASP A 105 -11.70 21.66 1.52
N ALA A 106 -11.59 21.34 2.81
CA ALA A 106 -12.26 20.19 3.41
C ALA A 106 -13.79 20.27 3.33
N ARG A 107 -14.39 21.45 3.11
CA ARG A 107 -15.83 21.56 2.81
C ARG A 107 -16.17 21.06 1.40
N GLU A 108 -15.32 21.32 0.41
CA GLU A 108 -15.46 20.79 -0.96
C GLU A 108 -15.33 19.26 -0.95
N ILE A 109 -14.40 18.73 -0.13
CA ILE A 109 -14.20 17.28 0.07
C ILE A 109 -15.34 16.62 0.86
N GLY A 110 -15.82 17.27 1.94
CA GLY A 110 -16.71 16.67 2.94
C GLY A 110 -18.20 16.76 2.65
N LEU A 111 -18.64 17.66 1.75
CA LEU A 111 -20.06 17.86 1.42
C LEU A 111 -20.49 17.24 0.08
N ASN A 112 -19.61 16.48 -0.60
CA ASN A 112 -19.87 15.96 -1.95
C ASN A 112 -20.17 17.08 -2.99
N ASP A 113 -19.85 18.33 -2.67
CA ASP A 113 -20.16 19.51 -3.49
C ASP A 113 -19.06 19.72 -4.55
N LYS A 114 -18.83 18.68 -5.37
CA LYS A 114 -17.92 18.74 -6.52
C LYS A 114 -18.56 19.62 -7.59
N HIS A 115 -18.35 20.93 -7.45
CA HIS A 115 -18.83 21.90 -8.42
C HIS A 115 -18.05 21.76 -9.74
N ALA A 116 -18.71 22.03 -10.87
CA ALA A 116 -18.07 21.99 -12.20
C ALA A 116 -16.85 22.94 -12.33
N ASN A 117 -16.76 23.94 -11.44
CA ASN A 117 -15.68 24.92 -11.36
C ASN A 117 -14.67 24.63 -10.23
N GLY A 118 -14.78 23.50 -9.53
CA GLY A 118 -13.89 23.14 -8.42
C GLY A 118 -12.49 22.69 -8.87
N ALA A 119 -11.56 22.63 -7.92
CA ALA A 119 -10.17 22.27 -8.16
C ALA A 119 -10.03 20.81 -8.66
N PHE A 120 -10.80 19.88 -8.07
CA PHE A 120 -10.84 18.48 -8.50
C PHE A 120 -11.34 18.29 -9.94
N GLN A 121 -12.35 19.05 -10.36
CA GLN A 121 -12.85 18.99 -11.74
C GLN A 121 -11.82 19.60 -12.71
N SER A 122 -11.11 20.63 -12.27
CA SER A 122 -10.04 21.26 -13.05
C SER A 122 -8.84 20.32 -13.20
N ALA A 123 -8.47 19.59 -12.15
CA ALA A 123 -7.46 18.55 -12.20
C ALA A 123 -7.81 17.44 -13.20
N LEU A 124 -9.09 17.03 -13.25
CA LEU A 124 -9.60 16.04 -14.20
C LEU A 124 -9.59 16.57 -15.65
N ASN A 125 -10.10 17.79 -15.87
CA ASN A 125 -10.09 18.41 -17.19
C ASN A 125 -8.66 18.61 -17.72
N TYR A 126 -7.73 19.02 -16.85
CA TYR A 126 -6.33 19.14 -17.21
C TYR A 126 -5.73 17.78 -17.59
N ALA A 127 -6.03 16.72 -16.84
CA ALA A 127 -5.60 15.36 -17.18
C ALA A 127 -6.17 14.88 -18.53
N ASP A 128 -7.36 15.30 -18.93
CA ASP A 128 -7.92 15.01 -20.25
C ASP A 128 -7.08 15.65 -21.38
N ILE A 129 -6.63 16.89 -21.20
CA ILE A 129 -5.75 17.58 -22.16
C ILE A 129 -4.41 16.86 -22.28
N ILE A 130 -3.84 16.45 -21.13
CA ILE A 130 -2.57 15.72 -21.12
C ILE A 130 -2.71 14.36 -21.80
N GLU A 131 -3.80 13.62 -21.58
CA GLU A 131 -4.04 12.35 -22.28
C GLU A 131 -4.28 12.55 -23.78
N GLN A 132 -4.86 13.68 -24.21
CA GLN A 132 -4.97 13.98 -25.64
C GLN A 132 -3.60 14.22 -26.29
N ARG A 133 -2.66 14.87 -25.57
CA ARG A 133 -1.28 15.07 -26.05
C ARG A 133 -0.43 13.79 -25.97
N PHE A 134 -0.67 12.96 -24.96
CA PHE A 134 0.07 11.71 -24.69
C PHE A 134 -0.89 10.51 -24.59
N PRO A 135 -1.47 10.07 -25.71
CA PRO A 135 -2.59 9.13 -25.67
C PRO A 135 -2.16 7.71 -25.33
N LYS A 136 -2.95 7.04 -24.46
CA LYS A 136 -2.75 5.62 -24.12
C LYS A 136 -2.74 4.70 -25.33
N SER A 137 -3.49 5.04 -26.39
CA SER A 137 -3.51 4.29 -27.66
C SER A 137 -2.16 4.25 -28.36
N GLU A 138 -1.27 5.20 -28.07
CA GLU A 138 0.11 5.21 -28.57
C GLU A 138 1.09 4.58 -27.58
N GLY A 139 0.60 3.94 -26.52
CA GLY A 139 1.41 3.27 -25.51
C GLY A 139 1.96 4.17 -24.41
N TYR A 140 1.40 5.38 -24.23
CA TYR A 140 1.71 6.21 -23.08
C TYR A 140 1.08 5.66 -21.80
N ILE A 141 1.86 5.65 -20.73
CA ILE A 141 1.44 5.36 -19.36
C ILE A 141 1.44 6.68 -18.61
N ILE A 142 0.29 7.02 -18.04
CA ILE A 142 0.12 8.24 -17.24
C ILE A 142 -0.08 7.83 -15.78
N ALA A 143 0.67 8.46 -14.89
CA ALA A 143 0.56 8.34 -13.45
C ALA A 143 0.34 9.71 -12.80
N THR A 144 -0.14 9.74 -11.56
CA THR A 144 -0.33 10.97 -10.80
C THR A 144 0.41 10.94 -9.47
N THR A 145 0.82 12.11 -8.99
CA THR A 145 1.42 12.28 -7.66
C THR A 145 0.99 13.60 -7.03
N GLY A 146 1.20 13.73 -5.73
CA GLY A 146 0.85 14.93 -4.99
C GLY A 146 0.94 14.71 -3.49
N HIS A 147 0.85 15.81 -2.75
CA HIS A 147 0.80 15.80 -1.28
C HIS A 147 -0.40 16.57 -0.77
N SER A 148 -0.92 16.17 0.40
CA SER A 148 -2.07 16.83 1.03
C SER A 148 -3.28 16.89 0.08
N LEU A 149 -3.83 18.08 -0.20
CA LEU A 149 -4.92 18.27 -1.18
C LEU A 149 -4.52 17.84 -2.60
N GLY A 150 -3.31 18.16 -3.06
CA GLY A 150 -2.82 17.69 -4.37
C GLY A 150 -2.71 16.17 -4.45
N GLY A 151 -2.45 15.52 -3.31
CA GLY A 151 -2.54 14.05 -3.20
C GLY A 151 -3.97 13.54 -3.37
N ALA A 152 -4.97 14.26 -2.87
CA ALA A 152 -6.38 13.92 -3.06
C ALA A 152 -6.82 14.10 -4.52
N GLU A 153 -6.41 15.19 -5.18
CA GLU A 153 -6.63 15.44 -6.60
C GLU A 153 -5.99 14.36 -7.47
N ALA A 154 -4.72 14.02 -7.19
CA ALA A 154 -4.00 12.95 -7.88
C ALA A 154 -4.75 11.61 -7.80
N ILE A 155 -5.26 11.25 -6.61
CA ILE A 155 -6.07 10.04 -6.40
C ILE A 155 -7.40 10.12 -7.17
N TYR A 156 -8.08 11.27 -7.11
CA TYR A 156 -9.36 11.48 -7.79
C TYR A 156 -9.22 11.28 -9.30
N VAL A 157 -8.23 11.93 -9.91
CA VAL A 157 -7.89 11.79 -11.33
C VAL A 157 -7.51 10.34 -11.64
N ALA A 158 -6.66 9.72 -10.82
CA ALA A 158 -6.21 8.36 -11.09
C ALA A 158 -7.34 7.35 -11.12
N VAL A 159 -8.31 7.44 -10.21
CA VAL A 159 -9.48 6.55 -10.22
C VAL A 159 -10.34 6.76 -11.47
N LEU A 160 -10.69 8.00 -11.80
CA LEU A 160 -11.59 8.28 -12.91
C LEU A 160 -10.96 8.04 -14.29
N LYS A 161 -9.64 8.21 -14.40
CA LYS A 161 -8.88 8.01 -15.65
C LYS A 161 -8.18 6.65 -15.72
N ASN A 162 -8.30 5.84 -14.68
CA ASN A 162 -7.64 4.56 -14.53
C ASN A 162 -6.10 4.65 -14.69
N TYR A 163 -5.50 5.68 -14.09
CA TYR A 163 -4.04 5.86 -13.96
C TYR A 163 -3.53 5.21 -12.68
N ASN A 164 -2.21 5.09 -12.51
CA ASN A 164 -1.61 4.79 -11.20
C ASN A 164 -1.41 6.09 -10.41
N ALA A 165 -1.44 6.03 -9.08
CA ALA A 165 -1.09 7.18 -8.24
C ALA A 165 -0.08 6.81 -7.14
N PHE A 166 0.83 7.73 -6.85
CA PHE A 166 1.72 7.67 -5.70
C PHE A 166 1.68 9.00 -4.94
N THR A 167 1.15 9.01 -3.73
CA THR A 167 0.87 10.24 -2.99
C THR A 167 1.42 10.23 -1.57
N TYR A 168 1.52 11.42 -0.99
CA TYR A 168 2.07 11.65 0.34
C TYR A 168 1.06 12.39 1.21
N GLY A 169 0.71 11.85 2.38
CA GLY A 169 -0.24 12.44 3.31
C GLY A 169 -1.52 12.90 2.60
N ALA A 170 -2.03 12.12 1.64
CA ALA A 170 -3.14 12.58 0.82
C ALA A 170 -4.40 12.80 1.67
N ALA A 171 -5.08 13.93 1.44
CA ALA A 171 -6.42 14.17 1.98
C ALA A 171 -7.45 13.23 1.33
N GLY A 172 -8.69 13.25 1.82
CA GLY A 172 -9.78 12.47 1.24
C GLY A 172 -10.12 12.94 -0.18
N SER A 173 -10.18 12.04 -1.15
CA SER A 173 -10.50 12.36 -2.56
C SER A 173 -12.00 12.56 -2.84
N GLY A 174 -12.86 12.31 -1.84
CA GLY A 174 -14.32 12.38 -1.99
C GLY A 174 -14.89 11.44 -3.07
N LEU A 175 -14.17 10.36 -3.41
CA LEU A 175 -14.65 9.36 -4.37
C LEU A 175 -15.70 8.46 -3.71
N SER A 176 -16.76 8.14 -4.45
CA SER A 176 -17.74 7.16 -4.00
C SER A 176 -17.20 5.73 -4.14
N ASP A 177 -17.79 4.79 -3.39
CA ASP A 177 -17.46 3.36 -3.52
C ASP A 177 -17.72 2.84 -4.95
N SER A 178 -18.71 3.37 -5.67
CA SER A 178 -19.01 2.97 -7.05
C SER A 178 -17.92 3.42 -8.03
N GLN A 179 -17.36 4.61 -7.85
CA GLN A 179 -16.23 5.11 -8.66
C GLN A 179 -14.99 4.25 -8.40
N VAL A 180 -14.73 3.89 -7.15
CA VAL A 180 -13.58 3.07 -6.78
C VAL A 180 -13.72 1.62 -7.26
N LYS A 181 -14.93 1.05 -7.28
CA LYS A 181 -15.15 -0.37 -7.60
C LYS A 181 -14.65 -0.79 -8.99
N ASN A 182 -14.68 0.13 -9.96
CA ASN A 182 -14.29 -0.16 -11.35
C ASN A 182 -12.82 0.17 -11.66
N TYR A 183 -12.10 0.74 -10.69
CA TYR A 183 -10.71 1.12 -10.83
C TYR A 183 -9.80 -0.11 -10.86
N LYS A 184 -8.88 -0.15 -11.83
CA LYS A 184 -7.95 -1.28 -12.08
C LYS A 184 -6.48 -0.90 -11.91
N GLY A 185 -6.17 0.39 -11.74
CA GLY A 185 -4.82 0.85 -11.48
C GLY A 185 -4.39 0.59 -10.03
N LEU A 186 -3.22 1.09 -9.67
CA LEU A 186 -2.67 1.04 -8.32
C LEU A 186 -2.59 2.43 -7.70
N ILE A 187 -3.04 2.55 -6.45
CA ILE A 187 -2.85 3.76 -5.64
C ILE A 187 -2.00 3.43 -4.44
N VAL A 188 -0.91 4.17 -4.26
CA VAL A 188 -0.07 4.13 -3.06
C VAL A 188 -0.14 5.49 -2.39
N ASN A 189 -0.51 5.52 -1.11
CA ASN A 189 -0.47 6.72 -0.29
C ASN A 189 0.43 6.46 0.92
N LEU A 190 1.53 7.20 1.04
CA LEU A 190 2.41 7.16 2.21
C LEU A 190 2.00 8.27 3.17
N TYR A 191 1.76 7.95 4.44
CA TYR A 191 1.39 8.95 5.44
C TYR A 191 2.11 8.71 6.76
N ASP A 192 2.28 9.75 7.56
CA ASP A 192 2.78 9.58 8.91
C ASP A 192 1.67 9.10 9.83
N THR A 193 1.97 8.17 10.74
CA THR A 193 0.93 7.63 11.63
C THR A 193 0.31 8.65 12.59
N SER A 194 0.95 9.80 12.81
CA SER A 194 0.41 10.94 13.56
C SER A 194 -0.30 11.98 12.70
N ASP A 195 -0.32 11.81 11.37
CA ASP A 195 -0.92 12.73 10.41
C ASP A 195 -2.43 12.91 10.65
N ALA A 196 -2.79 14.06 11.19
CA ALA A 196 -4.17 14.41 11.49
C ALA A 196 -5.06 14.55 10.23
N VAL A 197 -4.50 14.94 9.08
CA VAL A 197 -5.23 15.10 7.80
C VAL A 197 -5.61 13.75 7.24
N THR A 198 -4.65 12.83 7.27
CA THR A 198 -4.86 11.47 6.76
C THR A 198 -5.70 10.62 7.73
N SER A 199 -5.73 10.95 9.02
CA SER A 199 -6.43 10.18 10.07
C SER A 199 -7.94 10.48 10.27
N GLY A 200 -8.49 11.52 9.64
CA GLY A 200 -9.91 11.92 9.77
C GLY A 200 -10.94 10.99 9.11
N PHE A 201 -12.20 11.10 9.53
CA PHE A 201 -13.37 10.24 9.21
C PHE A 201 -13.81 10.18 7.72
N LEU A 202 -13.00 10.65 6.77
CA LEU A 202 -13.33 10.71 5.33
C LEU A 202 -12.29 10.04 4.41
N THR A 203 -11.27 9.37 4.96
CA THR A 203 -10.13 8.79 4.20
C THR A 203 -10.18 7.26 4.10
N GLY A 204 -11.39 6.67 4.05
CA GLY A 204 -11.68 5.22 4.11
C GLY A 204 -11.17 4.33 2.95
N GLY A 205 -9.95 4.57 2.45
CA GLY A 205 -9.16 3.62 1.67
C GLY A 205 -8.34 2.66 2.55
N LYS A 206 -8.34 2.82 3.89
CA LYS A 206 -7.72 1.85 4.81
C LYS A 206 -8.28 0.45 4.50
N HIS A 207 -7.40 -0.43 4.02
CA HIS A 207 -7.67 -1.83 3.68
C HIS A 207 -8.43 -2.13 2.37
N LYS A 208 -8.58 -1.17 1.44
CA LYS A 208 -9.16 -1.45 0.11
C LYS A 208 -8.05 -1.68 -0.90
N ILE A 209 -7.91 -2.87 -1.49
CA ILE A 209 -7.07 -3.04 -2.69
C ILE A 209 -7.89 -2.52 -3.88
N PRO A 210 -7.37 -1.61 -4.74
CA PRO A 210 -5.95 -1.30 -5.00
C PRO A 210 -5.36 -0.07 -4.28
N PHE A 211 -6.00 0.45 -3.24
CA PHE A 211 -5.51 1.54 -2.39
C PHE A 211 -4.59 1.01 -1.28
N LEU A 212 -3.29 1.10 -1.50
CA LEU A 212 -2.27 0.85 -0.48
C LEU A 212 -1.99 2.12 0.31
N SER A 213 -2.71 2.31 1.42
CA SER A 213 -2.40 3.37 2.39
C SER A 213 -1.43 2.85 3.43
N ILE A 214 -0.17 3.30 3.37
CA ILE A 214 0.93 2.80 4.20
C ILE A 214 1.33 3.86 5.23
N GLY A 215 1.16 3.52 6.50
CA GLY A 215 1.55 4.38 7.62
C GLY A 215 3.02 4.17 8.00
N ILE A 216 3.75 5.27 8.14
CA ILE A 216 5.14 5.28 8.61
C ILE A 216 5.18 6.05 9.94
N ASP A 217 5.82 5.49 10.97
CA ASP A 217 5.90 6.12 12.28
C ASP A 217 7.18 6.96 12.37
N ASN A 218 7.08 8.29 12.19
CA ASN A 218 8.25 9.19 12.22
C ASN A 218 8.33 10.03 13.52
N ALA A 219 7.72 9.59 14.63
CA ALA A 219 7.49 10.42 15.82
C ALA A 219 8.66 11.36 16.23
N GLY A 220 8.33 12.64 16.43
CA GLY A 220 9.24 13.68 16.94
C GLY A 220 9.24 15.02 16.19
N TRP A 221 8.37 15.25 15.21
CA TRP A 221 8.49 16.40 14.30
C TRP A 221 7.30 17.38 14.35
N LYS A 222 7.61 18.66 14.12
CA LYS A 222 6.68 19.80 14.14
C LYS A 222 5.63 19.68 13.01
N LEU A 223 4.41 20.16 13.25
CA LEU A 223 3.22 20.16 12.34
C LEU A 223 2.38 18.86 12.27
N ALA A 224 2.07 18.23 13.42
CA ALA A 224 1.10 17.12 13.51
C ALA A 224 1.31 15.96 12.50
N GLY A 225 2.55 15.71 12.07
CA GLY A 225 2.89 14.64 11.13
C GLY A 225 2.47 14.87 9.67
N HIS A 226 2.21 16.10 9.21
CA HIS A 226 1.71 16.34 7.85
C HIS A 226 2.75 16.89 6.85
N SER A 227 4.05 16.77 7.15
CA SER A 227 5.12 17.29 6.29
C SER A 227 5.72 16.23 5.38
N ARG A 228 6.07 16.57 4.14
CA ARG A 228 6.80 15.67 3.23
C ARG A 228 8.21 15.34 3.73
N ASP A 229 8.84 16.23 4.49
CA ASP A 229 10.22 16.05 4.96
C ASP A 229 10.39 14.92 5.98
N GLN A 230 9.27 14.41 6.52
CA GLN A 230 9.28 13.30 7.48
C GLN A 230 9.55 11.95 6.82
N PHE A 231 9.35 11.83 5.51
CA PHE A 231 9.60 10.58 4.78
C PHE A 231 11.10 10.41 4.53
N LYS A 232 11.77 9.68 5.42
CA LYS A 232 13.21 9.42 5.32
C LYS A 232 13.49 8.17 4.50
N LEU A 233 14.56 8.25 3.70
CA LEU A 233 15.05 7.15 2.89
C LEU A 233 16.37 6.60 3.45
N ASP A 234 16.55 5.28 3.37
CA ASP A 234 17.85 4.66 3.55
C ASP A 234 18.75 4.86 2.31
N LYS A 235 19.99 4.38 2.39
CA LYS A 235 20.97 4.45 1.28
C LYS A 235 20.55 3.75 -0.01
N ASN A 236 19.55 2.87 0.03
CA ASN A 236 19.03 2.13 -1.11
C ASN A 236 17.73 2.75 -1.65
N GLY A 237 17.24 3.85 -1.07
CA GLY A 237 15.98 4.48 -1.44
C GLY A 237 14.74 3.83 -0.81
N ASN A 238 14.90 3.02 0.24
CA ASN A 238 13.76 2.48 0.98
C ASN A 238 13.28 3.48 2.04
N TYR A 239 11.97 3.58 2.26
CA TYR A 239 11.44 4.40 3.33
C TYR A 239 11.63 3.71 4.68
N ILE A 240 12.11 4.46 5.67
CA ILE A 240 12.34 3.96 7.03
C ILE A 240 11.47 4.70 8.04
N ASP A 241 11.07 3.99 9.10
CA ASP A 241 10.42 4.60 10.25
C ASP A 241 11.44 5.21 11.24
N LYS A 242 10.95 5.80 12.34
CA LYS A 242 11.78 6.41 13.39
C LYS A 242 12.74 5.45 14.07
N TYR A 243 12.50 4.15 14.00
CA TYR A 243 13.37 3.11 14.55
C TYR A 243 14.43 2.64 13.54
N GLY A 244 14.41 3.18 12.32
CA GLY A 244 15.26 2.74 11.22
C GLY A 244 14.77 1.45 10.55
N ASP A 245 13.56 0.99 10.87
CA ASP A 245 12.96 -0.17 10.23
C ASP A 245 12.42 0.22 8.86
N ILE A 246 12.72 -0.57 7.83
CA ILE A 246 12.20 -0.32 6.48
C ILE A 246 10.68 -0.53 6.49
N ALA A 247 9.94 0.52 6.14
CA ALA A 247 8.48 0.52 6.04
C ALA A 247 7.98 0.35 4.61
N VAL A 248 8.74 0.82 3.62
CA VAL A 248 8.44 0.70 2.18
C VAL A 248 9.72 0.38 1.44
N TYR A 249 9.69 -0.68 0.65
CA TYR A 249 10.83 -1.11 -0.17
C TYR A 249 10.78 -0.46 -1.55
N SER A 250 11.91 0.05 -2.01
CA SER A 250 12.06 0.44 -3.42
C SER A 250 12.17 -0.79 -4.31
N ASP A 251 11.67 -0.70 -5.54
CA ASP A 251 11.90 -1.70 -6.58
C ASP A 251 13.29 -1.58 -7.24
N LEU A 252 14.11 -0.62 -6.80
CA LEU A 252 15.44 -0.24 -7.31
C LEU A 252 15.45 0.45 -8.69
N ASN A 253 14.28 0.80 -9.21
CA ASN A 253 14.05 1.46 -10.50
C ASN A 253 13.26 2.77 -10.39
N GLY A 254 13.12 3.33 -9.19
CA GLY A 254 12.39 4.59 -8.95
C GLY A 254 10.94 4.41 -8.48
N GLY A 255 10.46 3.16 -8.42
CA GLY A 255 9.18 2.78 -7.84
C GLY A 255 9.32 2.05 -6.51
N ILE A 256 8.23 1.39 -6.10
CA ILE A 256 8.17 0.57 -4.88
C ILE A 256 7.93 -0.90 -5.21
N SER A 257 8.49 -1.79 -4.41
CA SER A 257 8.07 -3.19 -4.38
C SER A 257 6.93 -3.35 -3.39
N ILE A 258 5.73 -3.57 -3.92
CA ILE A 258 4.51 -3.76 -3.13
C ILE A 258 4.63 -4.99 -2.24
N GLU A 259 5.15 -6.09 -2.79
CA GLU A 259 5.27 -7.37 -2.11
C GLU A 259 6.20 -7.25 -0.90
N GLN A 260 7.38 -6.67 -1.11
CA GLN A 260 8.33 -6.44 -0.02
C GLN A 260 7.77 -5.46 1.00
N THR A 261 7.05 -4.44 0.56
CA THR A 261 6.42 -3.44 1.43
C THR A 261 5.33 -4.05 2.32
N LEU A 262 4.44 -4.88 1.78
CA LEU A 262 3.41 -5.58 2.57
C LEU A 262 4.05 -6.51 3.62
N LEU A 263 5.16 -7.16 3.29
CA LEU A 263 5.92 -7.96 4.24
C LEU A 263 6.59 -7.10 5.31
N ALA A 264 7.16 -5.97 4.93
CA ALA A 264 7.78 -5.01 5.82
C ALA A 264 6.78 -4.48 6.86
N GLN A 265 5.57 -4.15 6.42
CA GLN A 265 4.48 -3.72 7.30
C GLN A 265 4.11 -4.79 8.34
N SER A 266 4.14 -6.08 7.95
CA SER A 266 3.95 -7.19 8.90
C SER A 266 5.09 -7.26 9.92
N ILE A 267 6.34 -7.07 9.50
CA ILE A 267 7.50 -7.03 10.40
C ILE A 267 7.39 -5.85 11.38
N ILE A 268 6.99 -4.67 10.91
CA ILE A 268 6.81 -3.48 11.76
C ILE A 268 5.73 -3.72 12.81
N ALA A 269 4.58 -4.29 12.40
CA ALA A 269 3.51 -4.65 13.34
C ALA A 269 4.00 -5.64 14.40
N ASN A 270 4.71 -6.69 13.99
CA ASN A 270 5.31 -7.67 14.89
C ASN A 270 6.34 -7.03 15.84
N LYS A 271 7.21 -6.16 15.34
CA LYS A 271 8.20 -5.43 16.16
C LYS A 271 7.54 -4.50 17.16
N ARG A 272 6.43 -3.84 16.80
CA ARG A 272 5.63 -3.01 17.72
C ARG A 272 5.08 -3.86 18.86
N GLU A 273 4.56 -5.03 18.55
CA GLU A 273 4.04 -5.97 19.54
C GLU A 273 5.15 -6.53 20.43
N MET A 274 6.29 -6.92 19.85
CA MET A 274 7.46 -7.37 20.60
C MET A 274 7.95 -6.30 21.59
N ARG A 275 8.04 -5.02 21.16
CA ARG A 275 8.37 -3.90 22.05
C ARG A 275 7.36 -3.73 23.19
N ARG A 276 6.07 -3.94 22.93
CA ARG A 276 5.02 -3.93 23.96
C ARG A 276 5.24 -5.06 24.98
N LEU A 277 5.48 -6.28 24.53
CA LEU A 277 5.74 -7.44 25.40
C LEU A 277 7.00 -7.24 26.26
N GLU A 278 8.05 -6.62 25.71
CA GLU A 278 9.27 -6.24 26.42
C GLU A 278 8.98 -5.27 27.57
N LEU A 279 8.13 -4.27 27.35
CA LEU A 279 7.76 -3.27 28.35
C LEU A 279 6.89 -3.82 29.50
N TYR A 280 5.93 -4.71 29.19
CA TYR A 280 4.98 -5.25 30.17
C TYR A 280 5.38 -6.60 30.79
N GLY A 281 6.55 -7.13 30.43
CA GLY A 281 7.18 -8.28 31.08
C GLY A 281 7.09 -9.59 30.30
N VAL A 282 8.13 -9.90 29.52
CA VAL A 282 8.35 -11.19 28.82
C VAL A 282 8.53 -12.38 29.79
N GLN A 283 8.56 -12.13 31.10
CA GLN A 283 8.82 -13.13 32.15
C GLN A 283 7.65 -14.11 32.36
N ASN A 284 6.42 -13.71 31.99
CA ASN A 284 5.26 -14.60 32.04
C ASN A 284 5.31 -15.62 30.88
N SER A 285 4.97 -16.89 31.14
CA SER A 285 5.11 -18.00 30.17
C SER A 285 4.38 -17.76 28.84
N GLY A 286 3.19 -17.15 28.89
CA GLY A 286 2.41 -16.75 27.72
C GLY A 286 3.10 -15.69 26.86
N SER A 287 3.56 -14.59 27.48
CA SER A 287 4.25 -13.48 26.82
C SER A 287 5.59 -13.92 26.21
N LYS A 288 6.31 -14.84 26.87
CA LYS A 288 7.53 -15.45 26.33
C LYS A 288 7.26 -16.26 25.06
N GLY A 289 6.22 -17.08 25.08
CA GLY A 289 5.82 -17.89 23.92
C GLY A 289 5.42 -17.03 22.72
N GLU A 290 4.67 -15.96 22.96
CA GLU A 290 4.26 -15.03 21.92
C GLU A 290 5.44 -14.27 21.31
N TYR A 291 6.35 -13.76 22.15
CA TYR A 291 7.55 -13.07 21.68
C TYR A 291 8.41 -13.96 20.76
N GLN A 292 8.63 -15.22 21.15
CA GLN A 292 9.39 -16.17 20.32
C GLN A 292 8.68 -16.51 19.00
N ARG A 293 7.35 -16.58 19.01
CA ARG A 293 6.56 -16.75 17.78
C ARG A 293 6.77 -15.57 16.83
N LEU A 294 6.60 -14.34 17.32
CA LEU A 294 6.77 -13.12 16.51
C LEU A 294 8.19 -12.98 15.97
N LYS A 295 9.20 -13.36 16.77
CA LYS A 295 10.60 -13.38 16.33
C LYS A 295 10.81 -14.33 15.15
N LYS A 296 10.34 -15.59 15.25
CA LYS A 296 10.44 -16.58 14.16
C LYS A 296 9.69 -16.13 12.91
N GLU A 297 8.52 -15.52 13.09
CA GLU A 297 7.77 -14.96 11.97
C GLU A 297 8.56 -13.84 11.28
N ASN A 298 9.17 -12.92 12.04
CA ASN A 298 10.00 -11.86 11.47
C ASN A 298 11.21 -12.40 10.70
N GLU A 299 11.90 -13.41 11.22
CA GLU A 299 13.00 -14.08 10.51
C GLU A 299 12.51 -14.67 9.18
N TRP A 300 11.34 -15.32 9.19
CA TRP A 300 10.73 -15.87 8.00
C TRP A 300 10.32 -14.80 6.97
N LEU A 301 9.67 -13.72 7.42
CA LEU A 301 9.30 -12.59 6.56
C LEU A 301 10.53 -11.96 5.91
N GLN A 302 11.62 -11.84 6.66
CA GLN A 302 12.87 -11.31 6.13
C GLN A 302 13.46 -12.21 5.04
N MET A 303 13.35 -13.54 5.16
CA MET A 303 13.76 -14.47 4.10
C MET A 303 12.96 -14.28 2.81
N GLN A 304 11.65 -14.01 2.92
CA GLN A 304 10.80 -13.71 1.75
C GLN A 304 11.21 -12.38 1.10
N ILE A 305 11.40 -11.33 1.90
CA ILE A 305 11.90 -10.02 1.42
C ILE A 305 13.24 -10.17 0.69
N ASN A 306 14.16 -10.97 1.23
CA ASN A 306 15.46 -11.22 0.60
C ASN A 306 15.33 -11.92 -0.75
N SER A 307 14.31 -12.77 -0.93
CA SER A 307 14.03 -13.45 -2.20
C SER A 307 13.56 -12.46 -3.26
N PHE A 308 12.61 -11.57 -2.92
CA PHE A 308 12.19 -10.48 -3.81
C PHE A 308 13.34 -9.50 -4.12
N THR A 309 14.20 -9.21 -3.14
CA THR A 309 15.40 -8.36 -3.36
C THR A 309 16.32 -8.96 -4.42
N LYS A 310 16.48 -10.29 -4.46
CA LYS A 310 17.26 -10.98 -5.50
C LYS A 310 16.62 -10.83 -6.88
N LEU A 311 15.29 -10.94 -6.97
CA LEU A 311 14.55 -10.72 -8.22
C LEU A 311 14.69 -9.29 -8.73
N ASN A 312 14.55 -8.29 -7.86
CA ASN A 312 14.72 -6.87 -8.23
C ASN A 312 16.16 -6.56 -8.68
N LYS A 313 17.17 -7.14 -8.01
CA LYS A 313 18.56 -7.05 -8.47
C LYS A 313 18.79 -7.70 -9.82
N LEU A 314 18.13 -8.83 -10.11
CA LEU A 314 18.23 -9.50 -11.40
C LEU A 314 17.57 -8.66 -12.50
N ARG A 315 16.37 -8.13 -12.25
CA ARG A 315 15.68 -7.18 -13.12
C ARG A 315 16.57 -6.00 -13.49
N LYS A 316 17.17 -5.35 -12.48
CA LYS A 316 18.11 -4.23 -12.69
C LYS A 316 19.35 -4.61 -13.51
N LYS A 317 19.85 -5.84 -13.37
CA LYS A 317 20.99 -6.32 -14.17
C LYS A 317 20.60 -6.53 -15.63
N PHE A 318 19.43 -7.11 -15.89
CA PHE A 318 18.95 -7.34 -17.25
C PHE A 318 18.65 -6.02 -17.98
N THR A 319 18.16 -5.00 -17.27
CA THR A 319 17.91 -3.68 -17.86
C THR A 319 19.16 -2.81 -18.04
N ALA A 320 20.31 -3.18 -17.46
CA ALA A 320 21.53 -2.38 -17.51
C ALA A 320 22.18 -2.30 -18.91
N SER A 321 21.80 -3.17 -19.84
CA SER A 321 22.29 -3.18 -21.22
C SER A 321 21.70 -2.07 -22.10
N GLY A 322 20.72 -1.30 -21.59
CA GLY A 322 20.08 -0.18 -22.30
C GLY A 322 18.98 -0.58 -23.28
N GLY A 323 18.80 -1.88 -23.55
CA GLY A 323 17.76 -2.40 -24.47
C GLY A 323 16.41 -2.74 -23.81
N GLY A 324 16.24 -2.47 -22.52
CA GLY A 324 15.11 -2.99 -21.75
C GLY A 324 15.22 -4.50 -21.48
N LEU A 325 14.17 -5.11 -20.92
CA LEU A 325 14.10 -6.57 -20.76
C LEU A 325 13.75 -7.21 -22.11
N SER A 326 14.43 -8.28 -22.49
CA SER A 326 13.93 -9.15 -23.55
C SER A 326 12.60 -9.80 -23.12
N GLY A 327 11.77 -10.22 -24.08
CA GLY A 327 10.51 -10.89 -23.77
C GLY A 327 10.68 -12.09 -22.85
N ASN A 328 11.74 -12.87 -23.03
CA ASN A 328 12.05 -14.04 -22.20
C ASN A 328 12.50 -13.66 -20.77
N GLU A 329 13.28 -12.58 -20.62
CA GLU A 329 13.69 -12.09 -19.31
C GLU A 329 12.50 -11.51 -18.52
N GLN A 330 11.60 -10.81 -19.21
CA GLN A 330 10.39 -10.27 -18.62
C GLN A 330 9.48 -11.40 -18.11
N ILE A 331 9.18 -12.38 -18.95
CA ILE A 331 8.35 -13.54 -18.57
C ILE A 331 8.97 -14.28 -17.39
N TYR A 332 10.27 -14.60 -17.43
CA TYR A 332 10.93 -15.30 -16.34
C TYR A 332 10.84 -14.54 -15.00
N LEU A 333 11.04 -13.23 -15.03
CA LEU A 333 10.97 -12.39 -13.83
C LEU A 333 9.53 -12.30 -13.29
N ASP A 334 8.56 -12.12 -14.18
CA ASP A 334 7.15 -11.99 -13.81
C ASP A 334 6.60 -13.32 -13.26
N ASP A 335 6.93 -14.46 -13.88
CA ASP A 335 6.57 -15.80 -13.37
C ASP A 335 7.26 -16.11 -12.04
N SER A 336 8.53 -15.73 -11.90
CA SER A 336 9.28 -15.92 -10.64
C SER A 336 8.69 -15.06 -9.51
N GLN A 337 8.26 -13.84 -9.81
CA GLN A 337 7.59 -12.94 -8.87
C GLN A 337 6.19 -13.45 -8.51
N ALA A 338 5.39 -13.88 -9.49
CA ALA A 338 4.08 -14.47 -9.27
C ALA A 338 4.16 -15.72 -8.39
N LEU A 339 5.12 -16.60 -8.66
CA LEU A 339 5.36 -17.80 -7.84
C LEU A 339 5.75 -17.43 -6.40
N ALA A 340 6.59 -16.41 -6.22
CA ALA A 340 6.98 -15.94 -4.89
C ALA A 340 5.77 -15.36 -4.12
N ILE A 341 4.91 -14.60 -4.79
CA ILE A 341 3.67 -14.05 -4.20
C ILE A 341 2.72 -15.17 -3.77
N VAL A 342 2.51 -16.17 -4.62
CA VAL A 342 1.60 -17.31 -4.33
C VAL A 342 2.09 -18.12 -3.14
N LYS A 343 3.39 -18.44 -3.09
CA LYS A 343 4.01 -19.12 -1.94
C LYS A 343 3.88 -18.31 -0.65
N LEU A 344 4.07 -17.00 -0.74
CA LEU A 344 3.92 -16.10 0.39
C LEU A 344 2.48 -16.08 0.92
N ALA A 345 1.50 -15.91 0.02
CA ALA A 345 0.09 -15.86 0.35
C ALA A 345 -0.38 -17.16 1.02
N SER A 346 0.03 -18.31 0.48
CA SER A 346 -0.24 -19.64 1.06
C SER A 346 0.30 -19.76 2.47
N SER A 347 1.58 -19.47 2.70
CA SER A 347 2.13 -19.59 4.05
C SER A 347 1.50 -18.61 5.06
N LYS A 348 1.15 -17.39 4.64
CA LYS A 348 0.42 -16.42 5.50
C LYS A 348 -0.99 -16.90 5.82
N PHE A 349 -1.68 -17.48 4.86
CA PHE A 349 -3.00 -18.06 5.04
C PHE A 349 -2.96 -19.24 6.02
N ASP A 350 -1.97 -20.12 5.88
CA ASP A 350 -1.75 -21.26 6.79
C ASP A 350 -1.52 -20.79 8.22
N MET A 351 -0.62 -19.83 8.43
CA MET A 351 -0.37 -19.26 9.77
C MET A 351 -1.64 -18.64 10.37
N ALA A 352 -2.44 -17.93 9.57
CA ALA A 352 -3.69 -17.35 10.05
C ALA A 352 -4.70 -18.44 10.46
N MET A 353 -4.88 -19.47 9.64
CA MET A 353 -5.79 -20.58 9.94
C MET A 353 -5.32 -21.39 11.15
N GLU A 354 -4.01 -21.66 11.28
CA GLU A 354 -3.44 -22.31 12.47
C GLU A 354 -3.70 -21.51 13.75
N ASN A 355 -3.52 -20.19 13.70
CA ASN A 355 -3.80 -19.32 14.84
C ASN A 355 -5.29 -19.34 15.22
N VAL A 356 -6.19 -19.28 14.23
CA VAL A 356 -7.65 -19.39 14.46
C VAL A 356 -8.00 -20.74 15.12
N ILE A 357 -7.46 -21.84 14.59
CA ILE A 357 -7.67 -23.18 15.16
C ILE A 357 -7.15 -23.25 16.59
N LYS A 358 -5.98 -22.66 16.86
CA LYS A 358 -5.38 -22.63 18.19
C LYS A 358 -6.23 -21.84 19.19
N ILE A 359 -6.77 -20.69 18.80
CA ILE A 359 -7.67 -19.88 19.66
C ILE A 359 -8.87 -20.72 20.10
N TYR A 360 -9.56 -21.38 19.17
CA TYR A 360 -10.71 -22.21 19.51
C TYR A 360 -10.34 -23.43 20.35
N LYS A 361 -9.22 -24.10 20.07
CA LYS A 361 -8.73 -25.22 20.89
C LYS A 361 -8.42 -24.78 22.33
N ASN A 362 -7.76 -23.64 22.50
CA ASN A 362 -7.51 -23.08 23.81
C ASN A 362 -8.82 -22.74 24.53
N GLY A 363 -9.79 -22.14 23.82
CA GLY A 363 -11.12 -21.87 24.35
C GLY A 363 -11.81 -23.14 24.86
N ILE A 364 -11.74 -24.26 24.13
CA ILE A 364 -12.27 -25.55 24.59
C ILE A 364 -11.61 -25.98 25.91
N SER A 365 -10.28 -25.95 25.97
CA SER A 365 -9.54 -26.29 27.19
C SER A 365 -9.86 -25.36 28.37
N GLU A 366 -10.04 -24.06 28.12
CA GLU A 366 -10.42 -23.08 29.14
C GLU A 366 -11.84 -23.31 29.67
N LEU A 367 -12.79 -23.73 28.81
CA LEU A 367 -14.14 -24.10 29.24
C LEU A 367 -14.12 -25.32 30.17
N GLU A 368 -13.38 -26.37 29.79
CA GLU A 368 -13.21 -27.59 30.60
C GLU A 368 -12.56 -27.26 31.95
N GLN A 369 -11.49 -26.46 31.95
CA GLN A 369 -10.79 -26.06 33.17
C GLN A 369 -11.70 -25.22 34.08
N THR A 370 -12.37 -24.21 33.52
CA THR A 370 -13.25 -23.31 34.28
C THR A 370 -14.41 -24.07 34.91
N TRP A 371 -14.97 -25.05 34.21
CA TRP A 371 -16.01 -25.93 34.75
C TRP A 371 -15.51 -26.74 35.95
N GLN A 372 -14.35 -27.41 35.84
CA GLN A 372 -13.77 -28.19 36.93
C GLN A 372 -13.38 -27.35 38.15
N GLU A 373 -12.81 -26.16 37.91
CA GLU A 373 -12.52 -25.19 38.97
C GLU A 373 -13.80 -24.69 39.65
N GLY A 374 -14.83 -24.39 38.86
CA GLY A 374 -16.15 -23.97 39.34
C GLY A 374 -16.78 -25.02 40.25
N LEU A 375 -16.84 -26.28 39.80
CA LEU A 375 -17.35 -27.40 40.59
C LEU A 375 -16.58 -27.56 41.91
N SER A 376 -15.25 -27.42 41.87
CA SER A 376 -14.40 -27.51 43.06
C SER A 376 -14.70 -26.39 44.06
N ARG A 377 -14.90 -25.15 43.59
CA ARG A 377 -15.24 -23.99 44.43
C ARG A 377 -16.62 -24.14 45.07
N VAL A 378 -17.63 -24.57 44.31
CA VAL A 378 -18.98 -24.80 44.83
C VAL A 378 -18.92 -25.87 45.93
N ARG A 379 -18.28 -27.01 45.66
CA ARG A 379 -18.10 -28.09 46.63
C ARG A 379 -17.43 -27.62 47.93
N SER A 380 -16.40 -26.78 47.82
CA SER A 380 -15.73 -26.22 49.01
C SER A 380 -16.61 -25.25 49.82
N SER A 381 -17.54 -24.57 49.15
CA SER A 381 -18.44 -23.58 49.77
C SER A 381 -19.71 -24.22 50.35
N THR A 382 -20.07 -25.43 49.90
CA THR A 382 -21.28 -26.16 50.33
C THR A 382 -20.94 -27.57 50.84
N PRO A 383 -20.12 -27.72 51.91
CA PRO A 383 -19.66 -29.03 52.37
C PRO A 383 -20.76 -29.95 52.89
N GLY A 384 -21.94 -29.40 53.23
CA GLY A 384 -23.10 -30.15 53.71
C GLY A 384 -24.03 -30.68 52.63
N LEU A 385 -23.81 -30.33 51.36
CA LEU A 385 -24.63 -30.83 50.24
C LEU A 385 -23.98 -32.07 49.61
N SER A 386 -24.81 -33.03 49.24
CA SER A 386 -24.40 -34.12 48.36
C SER A 386 -24.08 -33.61 46.95
N HIS A 387 -23.35 -34.40 46.17
CA HIS A 387 -23.04 -34.05 44.78
C HIS A 387 -24.32 -33.84 43.94
N GLY A 388 -25.38 -34.63 44.18
CA GLY A 388 -26.66 -34.48 43.48
C GLY A 388 -27.34 -33.15 43.77
N GLU A 389 -27.47 -32.77 45.06
CA GLU A 389 -28.07 -31.49 45.48
C GLU A 389 -27.29 -30.29 44.93
N MET A 390 -25.95 -30.40 44.88
CA MET A 390 -25.09 -29.39 44.26
C MET A 390 -25.39 -29.23 42.76
N MET A 391 -25.51 -30.34 42.03
CA MET A 391 -25.79 -30.32 40.59
C MET A 391 -27.21 -29.81 40.29
N GLU A 392 -28.21 -30.16 41.10
CA GLU A 392 -29.59 -29.64 40.98
C GLU A 392 -29.65 -28.12 41.22
N ALA A 393 -28.91 -27.62 42.21
CA ALA A 393 -28.82 -26.19 42.48
C ALA A 393 -28.15 -25.42 41.32
N LEU A 394 -27.04 -25.96 40.78
CA LEU A 394 -26.38 -25.40 39.61
C LEU A 394 -27.28 -25.42 38.37
N GLN A 395 -28.00 -26.52 38.15
CA GLN A 395 -28.98 -26.63 37.07
C GLN A 395 -30.12 -25.63 37.21
N SER A 396 -30.62 -25.39 38.43
CA SER A 396 -31.67 -24.39 38.69
C SER A 396 -31.21 -22.96 38.39
N ALA A 397 -29.90 -22.70 38.48
CA ALA A 397 -29.28 -21.45 38.06
C ALA A 397 -28.93 -21.40 36.56
N GLY A 398 -29.22 -22.46 35.79
CA GLY A 398 -28.88 -22.58 34.37
C GLY A 398 -27.43 -22.97 34.07
N CYS A 399 -26.64 -23.29 35.11
CA CYS A 399 -25.23 -23.67 35.00
C CYS A 399 -25.10 -25.20 34.94
N THR A 400 -25.06 -25.76 33.73
CA THR A 400 -24.89 -27.20 33.51
C THR A 400 -23.65 -27.45 32.67
N GLU A 401 -23.11 -28.67 32.69
CA GLU A 401 -22.00 -29.04 31.79
C GLU A 401 -22.39 -28.83 30.32
N GLN A 402 -23.65 -29.11 29.97
CA GLN A 402 -24.17 -28.88 28.63
C GLN A 402 -24.11 -27.40 28.22
N THR A 403 -24.53 -26.49 29.10
CA THR A 403 -24.60 -25.05 28.80
C THR A 403 -23.24 -24.36 28.92
N MET A 404 -22.36 -24.84 29.80
CA MET A 404 -21.07 -24.22 30.09
C MET A 404 -19.92 -24.80 29.27
N VAL A 405 -19.97 -26.08 28.88
CA VAL A 405 -18.86 -26.78 28.21
C VAL A 405 -19.31 -27.34 26.87
N SER A 406 -20.29 -28.25 26.85
CA SER A 406 -20.60 -29.04 25.66
C SER A 406 -21.09 -28.19 24.48
N ALA A 407 -22.07 -27.30 24.70
CA ALA A 407 -22.63 -26.48 23.62
C ALA A 407 -21.60 -25.47 23.05
N PRO A 408 -20.85 -24.70 23.87
CA PRO A 408 -19.78 -23.85 23.35
C PRO A 408 -18.65 -24.65 22.68
N THR A 409 -18.30 -25.83 23.22
CA THR A 409 -17.30 -26.72 22.60
C THR A 409 -17.73 -27.17 21.21
N GLN A 410 -19.00 -27.54 21.03
CA GLN A 410 -19.54 -27.89 19.73
C GLN A 410 -19.44 -26.70 18.75
N GLU A 411 -19.80 -25.50 19.18
CA GLU A 411 -19.65 -24.30 18.34
C GLU A 411 -18.19 -24.08 17.93
N PHE A 412 -17.25 -24.17 18.87
CA PHE A 412 -15.82 -24.02 18.59
C PHE A 412 -15.29 -25.09 17.64
N GLN A 413 -15.74 -26.35 17.76
CA GLN A 413 -15.39 -27.41 16.82
C GLN A 413 -15.93 -27.18 15.41
N GLU A 414 -17.12 -26.60 15.28
CA GLU A 414 -17.65 -26.19 13.97
C GLU A 414 -16.80 -25.08 13.35
N LYS A 415 -16.37 -24.08 14.14
CA LYS A 415 -15.48 -23.01 13.65
C LYS A 415 -14.11 -23.57 13.24
N ILE A 416 -13.54 -24.51 14.01
CA ILE A 416 -12.31 -25.24 13.65
C ILE A 416 -12.48 -25.97 12.32
N SER A 417 -13.60 -26.67 12.13
CA SER A 417 -13.89 -27.40 10.90
C SER A 417 -14.00 -26.46 9.70
N LYS A 418 -14.67 -25.31 9.87
CA LYS A 418 -14.73 -24.26 8.85
C LYS A 418 -13.35 -23.70 8.50
N ALA A 419 -12.51 -23.39 9.51
CA ALA A 419 -11.15 -22.91 9.28
C ALA A 419 -10.31 -23.92 8.46
N LYS A 420 -10.40 -25.21 8.80
CA LYS A 420 -9.74 -26.28 8.03
C LYS A 420 -10.23 -26.37 6.59
N GLN A 421 -11.54 -26.27 6.35
CA GLN A 421 -12.11 -26.31 5.01
C GLN A 421 -11.65 -25.12 4.16
N ILE A 422 -11.58 -23.92 4.74
CA ILE A 422 -11.08 -22.75 4.01
C ILE A 422 -9.57 -22.92 3.71
N GLY A 423 -8.78 -23.44 4.66
CA GLY A 423 -7.38 -23.84 4.44
C GLY A 423 -7.21 -24.74 3.23
N GLN A 424 -7.97 -25.84 3.18
CA GLN A 424 -7.90 -26.81 2.06
C GLN A 424 -8.28 -26.20 0.70
N LYS A 425 -9.27 -25.29 0.67
CA LYS A 425 -9.64 -24.57 -0.56
C LYS A 425 -8.51 -23.67 -1.03
N PHE A 426 -7.84 -22.98 -0.10
CA PHE A 426 -6.70 -22.13 -0.41
C PHE A 426 -5.49 -22.94 -0.90
N ASP A 427 -5.21 -24.09 -0.28
CA ASP A 427 -4.16 -25.02 -0.72
C ASP A 427 -4.40 -25.51 -2.14
N THR A 428 -5.64 -25.86 -2.46
CA THR A 428 -6.03 -26.31 -3.81
C THR A 428 -5.79 -25.21 -4.83
N LEU A 429 -6.26 -23.99 -4.55
CA LEU A 429 -6.03 -22.82 -5.41
C LEU A 429 -4.53 -22.54 -5.60
N THR A 430 -3.75 -22.64 -4.52
CA THR A 430 -2.29 -22.44 -4.55
C THR A 430 -1.62 -23.47 -5.47
N LYS A 431 -2.02 -24.75 -5.39
CA LYS A 431 -1.50 -25.81 -6.25
C LYS A 431 -1.84 -25.58 -7.72
N GLU A 432 -3.08 -25.17 -8.02
CA GLU A 432 -3.51 -24.85 -9.37
C GLU A 432 -2.73 -23.69 -9.98
N ILE A 433 -2.53 -22.60 -9.22
CA ILE A 433 -1.75 -21.45 -9.68
C ILE A 433 -0.29 -21.85 -9.90
N ASN A 434 0.32 -22.58 -8.96
CA ASN A 434 1.69 -23.06 -9.10
C ASN A 434 1.87 -23.98 -10.31
N GLY A 435 0.90 -24.86 -10.57
CA GLY A 435 0.89 -25.73 -11.75
C GLY A 435 0.87 -24.92 -13.05
N LYS A 436 -0.04 -23.95 -13.16
CA LYS A 436 -0.14 -23.09 -14.35
C LYS A 436 1.12 -22.25 -14.58
N ILE A 437 1.72 -21.68 -13.53
CA ILE A 437 2.98 -20.94 -13.66
C ILE A 437 4.10 -21.89 -14.13
N ALA A 438 4.18 -23.11 -13.58
CA ALA A 438 5.20 -24.08 -14.00
C ALA A 438 5.03 -24.51 -15.47
N GLU A 439 3.79 -24.69 -15.94
CA GLU A 439 3.47 -24.97 -17.34
C GLU A 439 3.91 -23.83 -18.27
N LEU A 440 3.65 -22.57 -17.90
CA LEU A 440 4.08 -21.39 -18.66
C LEU A 440 5.60 -21.34 -18.78
N VAL A 441 6.31 -21.46 -17.65
CA VAL A 441 7.78 -21.50 -17.60
C VAL A 441 8.35 -22.62 -18.47
N GLN A 442 7.73 -23.81 -18.46
CA GLN A 442 8.20 -24.96 -19.24
C GLN A 442 7.97 -24.78 -20.74
N ARG A 443 6.78 -24.35 -21.15
CA ARG A 443 6.45 -24.09 -22.56
C ARG A 443 7.39 -23.04 -23.15
N ASP A 444 7.73 -22.03 -22.37
CA ASP A 444 8.56 -20.94 -22.85
C ASP A 444 10.05 -21.34 -22.92
N LYS A 445 10.52 -22.23 -22.04
CA LYS A 445 11.84 -22.88 -22.19
C LYS A 445 11.91 -23.73 -23.47
N GLU A 446 10.83 -24.40 -23.84
CA GLU A 446 10.76 -25.19 -25.08
C GLU A 446 10.75 -24.30 -26.32
N LEU A 447 9.98 -23.21 -26.32
CA LEU A 447 9.97 -22.22 -27.39
C LEU A 447 11.34 -21.54 -27.56
N ALA A 448 12.00 -21.16 -26.45
CA ALA A 448 13.33 -20.56 -26.50
C ALA A 448 14.39 -21.51 -27.08
N ARG A 449 14.24 -22.82 -26.93
CA ARG A 449 15.11 -23.84 -27.54
C ARG A 449 14.83 -24.08 -29.02
N GLN A 450 13.62 -23.78 -29.50
CA GLN A 450 13.24 -23.94 -30.91
C GLN A 450 13.67 -22.74 -31.77
N LEU A 451 13.95 -21.60 -31.14
CA LEU A 451 14.33 -20.34 -31.81
C LEU A 451 15.82 -20.00 -31.68
N ALA A 452 16.60 -20.84 -30.99
CA ALA A 452 18.05 -20.79 -30.87
C ALA A 452 18.70 -21.84 -31.79
#